data_AF-A0A0F9T8T6-F1
#
_entry.id   AF-A0A0F9T8T6-F1
#
_cell.length_a   1.000
_cell.length_b   1.000
_cell.length_c   1.000
_cell.angle_alpha   90.00
_cell.angle_beta   90.00
_cell.angle_gamma   90.00
#
_symmetry.space_group_name_H-M   'P 1'
#
loop_
_entity.id
_entity.type
_entity.pdbx_description
1 polymer ?
#
loop_
_entity_poly.entity_id
_entity_poly.type
_entity_poly.pdbx_seq_one_letter_code
_entity_poly.pdbx_strand_id
1 'polypeptide(L)'
;GSTSASSHNDIGFINRQNAAMHFSTNNATRMTIDAAGDATFTGSVTAPNAVLNGTTAIGLDFTGTFATAIQKWPAGTISTAGTTIFQPAADSITAFQWDQADGTNFVTFDSTNKRIGVNKANPAEAVDVVGDIKTDQDLHVGDDIFLTGASSQVQFQGGDGLVSSNSRLSILIDVDNNQSDRYFRVRHDTGTTLLHISETSTAGFYEGAPETALEITHAAPTITGHVNTESDADNSGAWILRGKREDGAGTETESGTITMSHDGAGVNDQLAKMVLGVNTGAGAVDALTIDSAARVIAELGVFSMSETTTPTAIANNGAIYTKNTNTLWFQDGAGTEHLLHGDSFSNIWYHGSSTVEVTISTQNAFAIIDSFTVVGHSDDLLNAVGSSANNNITLSALGVGEYQISYHGSATATGGADKEMIFTLGITLATPKDITNVTDDTVTPIVITSVAHGLENGDMVEIVGVVGNTAANGSFIVDSKADDTFQIVDLAGGATTGNGDYNEGSPTGDVTILYPGNMVVHRMVRGADLGALSATGIHILAASDVMSVYVANVSGTTNLTVAAFSFELARIGD
;
A
#
# COMPACT_ATOMS: atom_id res chain seq x y z
N GLY A 1 -48.75 -127.32 -30.51
CA GLY A 1 -48.39 -126.37 -29.43
C GLY A 1 -47.56 -127.10 -28.41
N SER A 2 -46.31 -126.66 -28.21
CA SER A 2 -45.51 -126.98 -27.03
C SER A 2 -44.84 -125.68 -26.63
N THR A 3 -45.30 -125.11 -25.52
CA THR A 3 -44.69 -123.97 -24.85
C THR A 3 -43.43 -124.46 -24.13
N SER A 4 -42.27 -124.38 -24.79
CA SER A 4 -41.00 -124.44 -24.07
C SER A 4 -40.75 -123.06 -23.47
N ALA A 5 -41.18 -122.88 -22.22
CA ALA A 5 -40.68 -121.78 -21.40
C ALA A 5 -39.20 -122.04 -21.12
N SER A 6 -38.29 -121.44 -21.91
CA SER A 6 -36.90 -121.33 -21.48
C SER A 6 -36.82 -120.23 -20.43
N SER A 7 -36.37 -120.58 -19.23
CA SER A 7 -36.12 -119.67 -18.11
C SER A 7 -34.95 -118.71 -18.32
N HIS A 8 -34.44 -118.60 -19.55
CA HIS A 8 -33.34 -117.71 -19.90
C HIS A 8 -33.93 -116.51 -20.62
N ASN A 9 -33.84 -115.35 -20.00
CA ASN A 9 -34.38 -114.10 -20.52
C ASN A 9 -33.49 -113.47 -21.61
N ASP A 10 -32.34 -114.08 -21.93
CA ASP A 10 -31.36 -113.55 -22.87
C ASP A 10 -31.25 -114.43 -24.13
N ILE A 11 -31.30 -113.80 -25.30
CA ILE A 11 -31.02 -114.42 -26.60
C ILE A 11 -29.61 -114.01 -27.03
N GLY A 12 -28.65 -114.93 -26.91
CA GLY A 12 -27.27 -114.73 -27.34
C GLY A 12 -27.05 -115.17 -28.79
N PHE A 13 -26.63 -114.25 -29.66
CA PHE A 13 -26.16 -114.58 -31.00
C PHE A 13 -24.63 -114.56 -31.01
N ILE A 14 -24.00 -115.73 -31.24
CA ILE A 14 -22.54 -115.86 -31.33
C ILE A 14 -22.15 -116.02 -32.80
N ASN A 15 -21.48 -115.01 -33.34
CA ASN A 15 -20.92 -115.09 -34.68
C ASN A 15 -19.51 -115.71 -34.62
N ARG A 16 -19.34 -116.92 -35.15
CA ARG A 16 -18.04 -117.63 -35.16
C ARG A 16 -17.28 -117.50 -36.49
N GLN A 17 -17.77 -116.70 -37.43
CA GLN A 17 -17.25 -116.65 -38.80
C GLN A 17 -16.44 -115.38 -39.13
N ASN A 18 -16.18 -114.47 -38.17
CA ASN A 18 -15.57 -113.15 -38.43
C ASN A 18 -16.28 -112.37 -39.56
N ALA A 19 -17.55 -112.65 -39.83
CA ALA A 19 -18.37 -111.92 -40.78
C ALA A 19 -19.15 -110.82 -40.06
N ALA A 20 -19.70 -109.84 -40.78
CA ALA A 20 -20.60 -108.87 -40.17
C ALA A 20 -21.94 -109.53 -39.80
N MET A 21 -22.45 -109.24 -38.61
CA MET A 21 -23.80 -109.62 -38.19
C MET A 21 -24.75 -108.48 -38.55
N HIS A 22 -25.71 -108.77 -39.42
CA HIS A 22 -26.69 -107.80 -39.91
C HIS A 22 -28.05 -108.03 -39.24
N PHE A 23 -28.60 -106.99 -38.63
CA PHE A 23 -29.98 -106.96 -38.19
C PHE A 23 -30.80 -106.12 -39.17
N SER A 24 -31.67 -106.80 -39.90
CA SER A 24 -32.43 -106.22 -41.01
C SER A 24 -33.92 -106.26 -40.71
N THR A 25 -34.64 -105.20 -41.12
CA THR A 25 -36.10 -105.19 -41.15
C THR A 25 -36.55 -104.85 -42.58
N ASN A 26 -37.55 -105.56 -43.10
CA ASN A 26 -38.02 -105.41 -44.49
C ASN A 26 -36.89 -105.44 -45.54
N ASN A 27 -35.99 -106.42 -45.43
CA ASN A 27 -34.80 -106.58 -46.30
C ASN A 27 -33.79 -105.40 -46.31
N ALA A 28 -33.91 -104.42 -45.40
CA ALA A 28 -32.93 -103.36 -45.25
C ALA A 28 -32.16 -103.54 -43.93
N THR A 29 -30.83 -103.58 -44.00
CA THR A 29 -29.97 -103.64 -42.82
C THR A 29 -30.08 -102.35 -42.03
N ARG A 30 -30.50 -102.45 -40.76
CA ARG A 30 -30.68 -101.31 -39.84
C ARG A 30 -29.54 -101.17 -38.84
N MET A 31 -28.92 -102.29 -38.47
CA MET A 31 -27.72 -102.35 -37.65
C MET A 31 -26.79 -103.40 -38.25
N THR A 32 -25.52 -103.04 -38.39
CA THR A 32 -24.45 -103.97 -38.74
C THR A 32 -23.46 -103.97 -37.58
N ILE A 33 -23.22 -105.12 -36.97
CA ILE A 33 -22.08 -105.32 -36.08
C ILE A 33 -20.99 -105.98 -36.92
N ASP A 34 -19.89 -105.29 -37.16
CA ASP A 34 -18.82 -105.84 -37.97
C ASP A 34 -17.98 -106.89 -37.20
N ALA A 35 -16.91 -107.38 -37.83
CA ALA A 35 -16.03 -108.38 -37.24
C ALA A 35 -15.22 -107.85 -36.04
N ALA A 36 -15.03 -106.53 -35.93
CA ALA A 36 -14.36 -105.88 -34.81
C ALA A 36 -15.33 -105.61 -33.64
N GLY A 37 -16.64 -105.75 -33.86
CA GLY A 37 -17.68 -105.48 -32.89
C GLY A 37 -18.27 -104.08 -32.99
N ASP A 38 -17.86 -103.30 -33.99
CA ASP A 38 -18.35 -101.94 -34.19
C ASP A 38 -19.77 -101.99 -34.76
N ALA A 39 -20.69 -101.32 -34.07
CA ALA A 39 -22.10 -101.27 -34.44
C ALA A 39 -22.41 -100.04 -35.28
N THR A 40 -22.64 -100.22 -36.58
CA THR A 40 -23.11 -99.18 -37.48
C THR A 40 -24.63 -99.23 -37.62
N PHE A 41 -25.30 -98.12 -37.35
CA PHE A 41 -26.74 -97.96 -37.58
C PHE A 41 -26.98 -97.10 -38.83
N THR A 42 -27.87 -97.53 -39.71
CA THR A 42 -28.19 -96.82 -40.97
C THR A 42 -29.35 -95.83 -40.82
N GLY A 43 -29.71 -95.45 -39.59
CA GLY A 43 -30.81 -94.54 -39.28
C GLY A 43 -30.70 -93.90 -37.90
N SER A 44 -31.70 -93.11 -37.50
CA SER A 44 -31.72 -92.45 -36.18
C SER A 44 -31.76 -93.47 -35.05
N VAL A 45 -30.80 -93.40 -34.15
CA VAL A 45 -30.81 -94.17 -32.89
C VAL A 45 -31.45 -93.29 -31.81
N THR A 46 -32.59 -93.71 -31.27
CA THR A 46 -33.21 -93.06 -30.11
C THR A 46 -32.90 -93.92 -28.88
N ALA A 47 -32.02 -93.43 -28.01
CA ALA A 47 -31.59 -94.15 -26.80
C ALA A 47 -31.79 -93.24 -25.57
N PRO A 48 -32.98 -93.29 -24.92
CA PRO A 48 -33.36 -92.35 -23.86
C PRO A 48 -32.46 -92.34 -22.61
N ASN A 49 -31.62 -93.36 -22.43
CA ASN A 49 -30.68 -93.51 -21.31
C ASN A 49 -29.37 -94.16 -21.79
N ALA A 50 -28.83 -93.73 -22.92
CA ALA A 50 -27.58 -94.27 -23.43
C ALA A 50 -26.45 -94.04 -22.40
N VAL A 51 -25.88 -95.13 -21.87
CA VAL A 51 -24.68 -95.11 -21.05
C VAL A 51 -23.52 -95.55 -21.93
N LEU A 52 -22.58 -94.63 -22.18
CA LEU A 52 -21.35 -94.90 -22.91
C LEU A 52 -20.24 -95.08 -21.87
N ASN A 53 -19.83 -96.33 -21.62
CA ASN A 53 -18.84 -96.66 -20.59
C ASN A 53 -17.80 -97.64 -21.15
N GLY A 54 -16.51 -97.38 -20.88
CA GLY A 54 -15.39 -98.11 -21.44
C GLY A 54 -14.07 -97.54 -20.93
N THR A 55 -13.03 -98.38 -20.87
CA THR A 55 -11.70 -98.04 -20.31
C THR A 55 -10.77 -97.34 -21.32
N THR A 56 -11.19 -97.20 -22.57
CA THR A 56 -10.51 -96.44 -23.63
C THR A 56 -11.26 -95.13 -23.91
N ALA A 57 -10.63 -94.17 -24.59
CA ALA A 57 -11.27 -92.90 -24.93
C ALA A 57 -12.55 -93.14 -25.75
N ILE A 58 -13.72 -92.93 -25.13
CA ILE A 58 -15.00 -92.94 -25.82
C ILE A 58 -15.25 -91.52 -26.31
N GLY A 59 -14.89 -91.24 -27.56
CA GLY A 59 -15.24 -90.00 -28.22
C GLY A 59 -16.65 -90.08 -28.78
N LEU A 60 -17.49 -89.09 -28.47
CA LEU A 60 -18.64 -88.77 -29.32
C LEU A 60 -18.09 -87.92 -30.48
N ASP A 61 -17.88 -88.54 -31.63
CA ASP A 61 -17.50 -87.82 -32.85
C ASP A 61 -18.75 -87.15 -33.45
N PHE A 62 -18.77 -85.82 -33.36
CA PHE A 62 -19.85 -84.96 -33.86
C PHE A 62 -19.49 -84.28 -35.19
N THR A 63 -18.57 -84.84 -35.98
CA THR A 63 -18.10 -84.27 -37.26
C THR A 63 -19.16 -84.19 -38.38
N GLY A 64 -20.39 -84.67 -38.15
CA GLY A 64 -21.51 -84.57 -39.09
C GLY A 64 -22.32 -83.28 -38.94
N THR A 65 -22.96 -82.84 -40.03
CA THR A 65 -23.92 -81.72 -40.01
C THR A 65 -25.12 -82.08 -39.14
N PHE A 66 -25.28 -81.44 -37.98
CA PHE A 66 -26.45 -81.63 -37.14
C PHE A 66 -27.72 -81.15 -37.88
N ALA A 67 -28.81 -81.93 -37.80
CA ALA A 67 -30.08 -81.62 -38.47
C ALA A 67 -30.73 -80.31 -37.99
N THR A 68 -30.28 -79.76 -36.86
CA THR A 68 -30.67 -78.43 -36.35
C THR A 68 -29.44 -77.75 -35.75
N ALA A 69 -29.24 -76.46 -36.05
CA ALA A 69 -28.07 -75.66 -35.67
C ALA A 69 -27.86 -75.44 -34.16
N ILE A 70 -28.71 -76.01 -33.29
CA ILE A 70 -28.66 -75.78 -31.84
C ILE A 70 -28.77 -77.13 -31.12
N GLN A 71 -27.66 -77.63 -30.58
CA GLN A 71 -27.68 -78.73 -29.62
C GLN A 71 -28.05 -78.17 -28.24
N LYS A 72 -29.33 -78.24 -27.88
CA LYS A 72 -29.79 -77.86 -26.52
C LYS A 72 -29.55 -79.04 -25.59
N TRP A 73 -28.49 -78.97 -24.81
CA TRP A 73 -28.27 -79.91 -23.71
C TRP A 73 -29.24 -79.56 -22.58
N PRO A 74 -29.98 -80.53 -22.00
CA PRO A 74 -30.77 -80.28 -20.79
C PRO A 74 -29.90 -79.67 -19.68
N ALA A 75 -30.48 -78.96 -18.71
CA ALA A 75 -29.72 -78.39 -17.60
C ALA A 75 -28.96 -79.49 -16.83
N GLY A 76 -27.64 -79.34 -16.65
CA GLY A 76 -26.79 -80.27 -15.88
C GLY A 76 -26.09 -81.40 -16.66
N THR A 77 -26.04 -81.35 -17.99
CA THR A 77 -25.75 -82.56 -18.81
C THR A 77 -24.25 -82.87 -19.07
N ILE A 78 -23.33 -81.93 -18.90
CA ILE A 78 -21.88 -82.27 -18.90
C ILE A 78 -21.46 -82.54 -17.45
N SER A 79 -21.74 -83.75 -16.97
CA SER A 79 -21.33 -84.23 -15.66
C SER A 79 -20.32 -85.37 -15.84
N THR A 80 -19.04 -85.08 -15.61
CA THR A 80 -18.01 -86.12 -15.49
C THR A 80 -17.57 -86.24 -14.04
N ALA A 81 -17.27 -87.46 -13.58
CA ALA A 81 -16.78 -87.69 -12.21
C ALA A 81 -15.34 -87.16 -11.97
N GLY A 82 -14.67 -86.67 -13.02
CA GLY A 82 -13.34 -86.04 -12.95
C GLY A 82 -13.28 -84.73 -13.75
N THR A 83 -12.08 -84.16 -13.90
CA THR A 83 -11.86 -82.90 -14.63
C THR A 83 -12.26 -83.04 -16.10
N THR A 84 -13.26 -82.29 -16.55
CA THR A 84 -13.52 -82.10 -17.98
C THR A 84 -12.58 -81.03 -18.52
N ILE A 85 -11.81 -81.35 -19.56
CA ILE A 85 -10.92 -80.38 -20.23
C ILE A 85 -11.46 -80.14 -21.64
N PHE A 86 -11.78 -78.89 -21.95
CA PHE A 86 -12.08 -78.44 -23.31
C PHE A 86 -10.83 -77.77 -23.87
N GLN A 87 -10.05 -78.50 -24.68
CA GLN A 87 -8.82 -78.00 -25.29
C GLN A 87 -8.78 -78.38 -26.78
N PRO A 88 -8.31 -77.50 -27.68
CA PRO A 88 -8.09 -77.87 -29.07
C PRO A 88 -6.89 -78.85 -29.17
N ALA A 89 -6.86 -79.66 -30.23
CA ALA A 89 -5.77 -80.62 -30.45
C ALA A 89 -4.43 -79.96 -30.85
N ALA A 90 -4.49 -78.71 -31.30
CA ALA A 90 -3.36 -77.84 -31.60
C ALA A 90 -3.75 -76.39 -31.34
N ASP A 91 -2.76 -75.52 -31.14
CA ASP A 91 -3.03 -74.09 -30.95
C ASP A 91 -3.75 -73.49 -32.16
N SER A 92 -4.73 -72.63 -31.89
CA SER A 92 -5.51 -71.95 -32.91
C SER A 92 -5.85 -70.53 -32.49
N ILE A 93 -5.82 -69.62 -33.46
CA ILE A 93 -6.32 -68.25 -33.31
C ILE A 93 -7.84 -68.17 -33.07
N THR A 94 -8.53 -69.30 -33.21
CA THR A 94 -9.99 -69.46 -33.03
C THR A 94 -10.28 -70.74 -32.23
N ALA A 95 -9.41 -71.08 -31.28
CA ALA A 95 -9.46 -72.34 -30.52
C ALA A 95 -10.83 -72.64 -29.89
N PHE A 96 -11.54 -71.59 -29.46
CA PHE A 96 -12.93 -71.68 -29.06
C PHE A 96 -13.67 -70.40 -29.44
N GLN A 97 -14.86 -70.53 -30.03
CA GLN A 97 -15.66 -69.40 -30.49
C GLN A 97 -17.11 -69.53 -30.01
N TRP A 98 -17.65 -68.43 -29.54
CA TRP A 98 -19.08 -68.21 -29.46
C TRP A 98 -19.47 -67.21 -30.52
N ASP A 99 -20.21 -67.70 -31.52
CA ASP A 99 -20.63 -66.91 -32.66
C ASP A 99 -22.04 -66.39 -32.50
N GLN A 100 -22.26 -65.23 -33.09
CA GLN A 100 -23.58 -64.68 -33.30
C GLN A 100 -24.25 -65.36 -34.50
N ALA A 101 -25.57 -65.24 -34.58
CA ALA A 101 -26.36 -65.80 -35.67
C ALA A 101 -25.97 -65.24 -37.07
N ASP A 102 -25.32 -64.08 -37.11
CA ASP A 102 -24.81 -63.45 -38.34
C ASP A 102 -23.41 -63.94 -38.76
N GLY A 103 -22.81 -64.86 -38.02
CA GLY A 103 -21.49 -65.42 -38.31
C GLY A 103 -20.31 -64.58 -37.79
N THR A 104 -20.57 -63.53 -37.01
CA THR A 104 -19.52 -62.78 -36.31
C THR A 104 -19.24 -63.37 -34.93
N ASN A 105 -18.00 -63.24 -34.44
CA ASN A 105 -17.63 -63.78 -33.14
C ASN A 105 -18.07 -62.85 -32.00
N PHE A 106 -18.84 -63.39 -31.05
CA PHE A 106 -19.14 -62.72 -29.79
C PHE A 106 -18.00 -62.87 -28.77
N VAL A 107 -17.44 -64.08 -28.64
CA VAL A 107 -16.24 -64.34 -27.84
C VAL A 107 -15.32 -65.27 -28.61
N THR A 108 -14.03 -64.92 -28.67
CA THR A 108 -12.98 -65.73 -29.29
C THR A 108 -11.88 -66.01 -28.28
N PHE A 109 -11.50 -67.27 -28.12
CA PHE A 109 -10.29 -67.67 -27.42
C PHE A 109 -9.22 -68.00 -28.46
N ASP A 110 -8.16 -67.22 -28.45
CA ASP A 110 -6.97 -67.43 -29.26
C ASP A 110 -5.93 -68.13 -28.38
N SER A 111 -5.79 -69.44 -28.54
CA SER A 111 -4.84 -70.22 -27.75
C SER A 111 -3.40 -70.04 -28.26
N THR A 112 -3.22 -69.67 -29.53
CA THR A 112 -1.90 -69.39 -30.13
C THR A 112 -1.23 -68.19 -29.46
N ASN A 113 -1.97 -67.10 -29.27
CA ASN A 113 -1.45 -65.86 -28.70
C ASN A 113 -1.82 -65.66 -27.22
N LYS A 114 -2.60 -66.58 -26.64
CA LYS A 114 -3.12 -66.54 -25.26
C LYS A 114 -4.00 -65.33 -25.00
N ARG A 115 -4.98 -65.11 -25.88
CA ARG A 115 -5.85 -63.92 -25.86
C ARG A 115 -7.32 -64.28 -25.80
N ILE A 116 -8.10 -63.38 -25.24
CA ILE A 116 -9.56 -63.42 -25.25
C ILE A 116 -10.05 -62.17 -25.97
N GLY A 117 -10.78 -62.37 -27.07
CA GLY A 117 -11.49 -61.32 -27.77
C GLY A 117 -12.96 -61.31 -27.40
N VAL A 118 -13.53 -60.17 -27.02
CA VAL A 118 -14.97 -59.96 -26.89
C VAL A 118 -15.41 -59.02 -27.98
N ASN A 119 -16.35 -59.47 -28.82
CA ASN A 119 -16.78 -58.77 -30.05
C ASN A 119 -15.59 -58.46 -30.99
N LYS A 120 -14.56 -59.31 -30.95
CA LYS A 120 -13.30 -59.16 -31.67
C LYS A 120 -12.81 -60.52 -32.16
N ALA A 121 -12.79 -60.69 -33.48
CA ALA A 121 -12.33 -61.94 -34.10
C ALA A 121 -10.83 -62.17 -33.91
N ASN A 122 -10.03 -61.11 -33.98
CA ASN A 122 -8.58 -61.15 -33.88
C ASN A 122 -8.11 -60.21 -32.76
N PRO A 123 -8.08 -60.67 -31.49
CA PRO A 123 -7.65 -59.85 -30.37
C PRO A 123 -6.16 -59.46 -30.51
N ALA A 124 -5.86 -58.17 -30.33
CA ALA A 124 -4.49 -57.65 -30.36
C ALA A 124 -3.82 -57.72 -28.98
N GLU A 125 -4.60 -57.70 -27.91
CA GLU A 125 -4.16 -57.72 -26.51
C GLU A 125 -4.62 -59.00 -25.79
N ALA A 126 -4.06 -59.27 -24.60
CA ALA A 126 -4.42 -60.43 -23.79
C ALA A 126 -5.93 -60.54 -23.52
N VAL A 127 -6.59 -59.41 -23.27
CA VAL A 127 -8.04 -59.27 -23.28
C VAL A 127 -8.36 -58.05 -24.14
N ASP A 128 -9.05 -58.26 -25.27
CA ASP A 128 -9.39 -57.22 -26.24
C ASP A 128 -10.91 -57.16 -26.40
N VAL A 129 -11.52 -56.07 -25.92
CA VAL A 129 -12.96 -55.87 -25.91
C VAL A 129 -13.31 -54.72 -26.85
N VAL A 130 -14.15 -54.99 -27.85
CA VAL A 130 -14.73 -53.94 -28.71
C VAL A 130 -16.06 -53.49 -28.11
N GLY A 131 -16.02 -52.35 -27.41
CA GLY A 131 -17.16 -51.73 -26.74
C GLY A 131 -16.85 -51.37 -25.29
N ASP A 132 -17.89 -51.05 -24.53
CA ASP A 132 -17.77 -50.62 -23.14
C ASP A 132 -17.62 -51.82 -22.20
N ILE A 133 -16.73 -51.69 -21.21
CA ILE A 133 -16.63 -52.64 -20.09
C ILE A 133 -17.38 -52.04 -18.90
N LYS A 134 -18.54 -52.61 -18.58
CA LYS A 134 -19.28 -52.28 -17.36
C LYS A 134 -19.01 -53.35 -16.30
N THR A 135 -18.56 -52.94 -15.13
CA THR A 135 -18.49 -53.79 -13.92
C THR A 135 -19.58 -53.34 -12.94
N ASP A 136 -20.22 -54.28 -12.26
CA ASP A 136 -21.19 -53.96 -11.19
C ASP A 136 -20.50 -53.65 -9.85
N GLN A 137 -19.19 -53.87 -9.77
CA GLN A 137 -18.30 -53.69 -8.61
C GLN A 137 -16.95 -53.13 -9.09
N ASP A 138 -15.88 -53.37 -8.33
CA ASP A 138 -14.55 -52.84 -8.60
C ASP A 138 -13.88 -53.45 -9.84
N LEU A 139 -13.12 -52.62 -10.57
CA LEU A 139 -12.15 -53.03 -11.57
C LEU A 139 -10.75 -52.95 -10.97
N HIS A 140 -10.10 -54.09 -10.76
CA HIS A 140 -8.72 -54.14 -10.26
C HIS A 140 -7.73 -54.19 -11.44
N VAL A 141 -6.82 -53.21 -11.51
CA VAL A 141 -5.72 -53.16 -12.47
C VAL A 141 -4.41 -53.33 -11.70
N GLY A 142 -3.56 -54.27 -12.12
CA GLY A 142 -2.37 -54.67 -11.36
C GLY A 142 -1.23 -53.64 -11.38
N ASP A 143 -1.08 -52.94 -12.51
CA ASP A 143 -0.08 -51.89 -12.74
C ASP A 143 -0.80 -50.61 -13.19
N ASP A 144 -0.53 -50.15 -14.42
CA ASP A 144 -1.03 -48.88 -14.96
C ASP A 144 -2.29 -49.05 -15.82
N ILE A 145 -3.12 -48.00 -15.86
CA ILE A 145 -4.17 -47.82 -16.86
C ILE A 145 -3.58 -46.97 -18.00
N PHE A 146 -3.45 -47.55 -19.19
CA PHE A 146 -2.92 -46.85 -20.36
C PHE A 146 -4.05 -46.40 -21.29
N LEU A 147 -4.07 -45.12 -21.65
CA LEU A 147 -5.02 -44.53 -22.59
C LEU A 147 -4.29 -44.03 -23.84
N THR A 148 -4.73 -44.45 -25.02
CA THR A 148 -4.15 -44.01 -26.31
C THR A 148 -5.21 -43.41 -27.21
N GLY A 149 -4.85 -42.41 -28.02
CA GLY A 149 -5.76 -41.72 -28.94
C GLY A 149 -5.98 -40.25 -28.58
N ALA A 150 -6.35 -39.43 -29.58
CA ALA A 150 -6.42 -37.97 -29.46
C ALA A 150 -7.53 -37.44 -28.53
N SER A 151 -8.39 -38.30 -27.98
CA SER A 151 -9.54 -37.90 -27.15
C SER A 151 -9.80 -38.88 -25.99
N SER A 152 -8.77 -39.59 -25.54
CA SER A 152 -8.91 -40.56 -24.46
C SER A 152 -8.85 -39.86 -23.10
N GLN A 153 -9.85 -40.09 -22.25
CA GLN A 153 -9.99 -39.46 -20.94
C GLN A 153 -10.30 -40.52 -19.86
N VAL A 154 -9.66 -40.42 -18.70
CA VAL A 154 -10.17 -41.06 -17.48
C VAL A 154 -11.16 -40.10 -16.84
N GLN A 155 -12.45 -40.46 -16.82
CA GLN A 155 -13.48 -39.65 -16.21
C GLN A 155 -14.00 -40.31 -14.94
N PHE A 156 -13.79 -39.68 -13.79
CA PHE A 156 -14.33 -40.12 -12.51
C PHE A 156 -15.68 -39.41 -12.27
N GLN A 157 -16.79 -40.00 -12.74
CA GLN A 157 -18.14 -39.51 -12.44
C GLN A 157 -18.81 -40.44 -11.43
N GLY A 158 -18.94 -40.01 -10.17
CA GLY A 158 -19.81 -40.62 -9.17
C GLY A 158 -20.99 -39.70 -8.87
N GLY A 159 -22.12 -40.25 -8.39
CA GLY A 159 -23.29 -39.45 -8.01
C GLY A 159 -22.99 -38.31 -7.02
N ASP A 160 -21.91 -38.45 -6.24
CA ASP A 160 -21.40 -37.43 -5.29
C ASP A 160 -19.96 -36.95 -5.61
N GLY A 161 -19.39 -37.29 -6.78
CA GLY A 161 -18.13 -36.71 -7.29
C GLY A 161 -16.84 -36.95 -6.47
N LEU A 162 -16.83 -37.81 -5.46
CA LEU A 162 -15.67 -37.98 -4.57
C LEU A 162 -14.65 -39.00 -5.11
N VAL A 163 -13.43 -38.54 -5.43
CA VAL A 163 -12.25 -39.40 -5.61
C VAL A 163 -11.54 -39.51 -4.25
N SER A 164 -11.72 -40.62 -3.54
CA SER A 164 -11.11 -40.87 -2.22
C SER A 164 -10.08 -42.00 -2.26
N SER A 165 -8.94 -41.82 -1.58
CA SER A 165 -7.96 -42.88 -1.29
C SER A 165 -7.79 -42.99 0.22
N ASN A 166 -7.77 -44.23 0.75
CA ASN A 166 -7.66 -44.48 2.20
C ASN A 166 -6.25 -44.22 2.76
N SER A 167 -5.28 -43.87 1.91
CA SER A 167 -3.88 -43.69 2.34
C SER A 167 -3.21 -42.47 1.69
N ARG A 168 -3.23 -42.35 0.36
CA ARG A 168 -2.76 -41.15 -0.34
C ARG A 168 -3.39 -41.08 -1.73
N LEU A 169 -4.00 -39.94 -2.08
CA LEU A 169 -4.32 -39.60 -3.45
C LEU A 169 -3.19 -38.70 -3.96
N SER A 170 -2.26 -39.26 -4.73
CA SER A 170 -1.19 -38.49 -5.39
C SER A 170 -1.53 -38.28 -6.85
N ILE A 171 -1.95 -37.05 -7.20
CA ILE A 171 -2.11 -36.60 -8.58
C ILE A 171 -0.76 -36.00 -8.99
N LEU A 172 0.15 -36.82 -9.52
CA LEU A 172 1.41 -36.35 -10.06
C LEU A 172 1.18 -35.88 -11.49
N ILE A 173 1.13 -34.55 -11.69
CA ILE A 173 1.06 -33.94 -13.02
C ILE A 173 2.48 -33.49 -13.35
N ASP A 174 3.17 -34.28 -14.17
CA ASP A 174 4.44 -33.89 -14.76
C ASP A 174 4.19 -32.82 -15.83
N VAL A 175 4.51 -31.57 -15.51
CA VAL A 175 4.39 -30.42 -16.41
C VAL A 175 5.68 -30.24 -17.26
N ASP A 176 6.72 -31.04 -17.04
CA ASP A 176 8.10 -30.76 -17.51
C ASP A 176 8.47 -31.41 -18.85
N ASN A 177 7.49 -31.79 -19.67
CA ASN A 177 7.75 -32.37 -20.99
C ASN A 177 7.25 -31.44 -22.09
N ASN A 178 8.22 -30.85 -22.80
CA ASN A 178 8.19 -29.87 -23.89
C ASN A 178 7.09 -30.10 -24.97
N GLN A 179 5.82 -29.89 -24.60
CA GLN A 179 4.64 -29.96 -25.46
C GLN A 179 3.67 -28.85 -25.00
N SER A 180 3.23 -28.00 -25.92
CA SER A 180 2.25 -26.94 -25.68
C SER A 180 0.95 -27.49 -25.10
N ASP A 181 0.36 -26.79 -24.11
CA ASP A 181 -0.97 -27.01 -23.51
C ASP A 181 -1.10 -27.90 -22.25
N ARG A 182 -0.03 -28.15 -21.47
CA ARG A 182 -0.18 -28.83 -20.15
C ARG A 182 -0.15 -27.84 -18.99
N TYR A 183 -1.30 -27.69 -18.33
CA TYR A 183 -1.52 -26.80 -17.19
C TYR A 183 -2.27 -27.53 -16.07
N PHE A 184 -2.03 -27.17 -14.82
CA PHE A 184 -2.97 -27.49 -13.74
C PHE A 184 -4.05 -26.42 -13.73
N ARG A 185 -5.29 -26.78 -14.09
CA ARG A 185 -6.45 -25.90 -13.94
C ARG A 185 -7.50 -26.53 -13.05
N VAL A 186 -7.87 -25.83 -11.99
CA VAL A 186 -9.12 -26.05 -11.27
C VAL A 186 -10.15 -25.13 -11.91
N ARG A 187 -11.27 -25.69 -12.38
CA ARG A 187 -12.39 -24.91 -12.92
C ARG A 187 -13.63 -25.15 -12.09
N HIS A 188 -14.51 -24.16 -12.05
CA HIS A 188 -15.88 -24.30 -11.59
C HIS A 188 -16.74 -24.97 -12.68
N ASP A 189 -17.90 -25.50 -12.32
CA ASP A 189 -18.84 -26.19 -13.23
C ASP A 189 -19.28 -25.32 -14.42
N THR A 190 -19.21 -23.99 -14.26
CA THR A 190 -19.52 -23.01 -15.31
C THR A 190 -18.36 -22.78 -16.29
N GLY A 191 -17.25 -23.51 -16.16
CA GLY A 191 -16.07 -23.40 -17.02
C GLY A 191 -15.10 -22.27 -16.65
N THR A 192 -15.40 -21.49 -15.60
CA THR A 192 -14.52 -20.43 -15.11
C THR A 192 -13.31 -21.04 -14.42
N THR A 193 -12.11 -20.58 -14.81
CA THR A 193 -10.87 -20.95 -14.12
C THR A 193 -10.91 -20.44 -12.68
N LEU A 194 -10.48 -21.25 -11.72
CA LEU A 194 -10.33 -20.88 -10.30
C LEU A 194 -8.86 -20.79 -9.92
N LEU A 195 -8.05 -21.75 -10.36
CA LEU A 195 -6.60 -21.76 -10.23
C LEU A 195 -6.01 -22.25 -11.55
N HIS A 196 -5.01 -21.54 -12.08
CA HIS A 196 -4.23 -21.93 -13.24
C HIS A 196 -2.75 -21.78 -12.91
N ILE A 197 -2.00 -22.87 -12.95
CA ILE A 197 -0.54 -22.81 -12.96
C ILE A 197 -0.12 -23.08 -14.40
N SER A 198 0.49 -22.08 -15.02
CA SER A 198 0.92 -22.12 -16.42
C SER A 198 2.25 -22.86 -16.58
N GLU A 199 2.57 -23.22 -17.82
CA GLU A 199 3.87 -23.77 -18.21
C GLU A 199 5.04 -22.77 -18.06
N THR A 200 4.73 -21.47 -18.00
CA THR A 200 5.72 -20.40 -17.81
C THR A 200 5.94 -20.04 -16.33
N SER A 201 5.48 -20.90 -15.40
CA SER A 201 5.57 -20.70 -13.95
C SER A 201 4.81 -19.48 -13.43
N THR A 202 3.75 -19.07 -14.14
CA THR A 202 2.80 -18.05 -13.66
C THR A 202 1.60 -18.72 -13.01
N ALA A 203 1.10 -18.15 -11.90
CA ALA A 203 -0.05 -18.65 -11.16
C ALA A 203 -1.20 -17.65 -11.21
N GLY A 204 -2.35 -18.05 -11.74
CA GLY A 204 -3.56 -17.26 -11.83
C GLY A 204 -4.64 -17.80 -10.90
N PHE A 205 -5.24 -16.95 -10.07
CA PHE A 205 -6.50 -17.23 -9.39
C PHE A 205 -7.62 -16.48 -10.10
N TYR A 206 -8.62 -17.22 -10.57
CA TYR A 206 -9.64 -16.70 -11.49
C TYR A 206 -9.12 -16.18 -12.85
N GLU A 207 -7.81 -16.36 -13.13
CA GLU A 207 -7.16 -15.95 -14.38
C GLU A 207 -6.85 -17.15 -15.29
N GLY A 208 -7.25 -17.06 -16.56
CA GLY A 208 -7.06 -18.10 -17.58
C GLY A 208 -5.73 -18.01 -18.32
N ALA A 209 -5.07 -16.85 -18.31
CA ALA A 209 -3.79 -16.62 -18.99
C ALA A 209 -2.89 -15.67 -18.18
N PRO A 210 -2.45 -16.07 -16.96
CA PRO A 210 -1.74 -15.16 -16.07
C PRO A 210 -0.45 -14.63 -16.70
N GLU A 211 -0.33 -13.30 -16.84
CA GLU A 211 0.84 -12.67 -17.45
C GLU A 211 1.94 -12.34 -16.42
N THR A 212 1.60 -12.32 -15.13
CA THR A 212 2.54 -12.12 -14.02
C THR A 212 2.74 -13.39 -13.20
N ALA A 213 3.84 -13.45 -12.42
CA ALA A 213 4.17 -14.62 -11.60
C ALA A 213 3.02 -15.08 -10.69
N LEU A 214 2.26 -14.12 -10.15
CA LEU A 214 0.99 -14.34 -9.46
C LEU A 214 -0.02 -13.30 -9.95
N GLU A 215 -1.22 -13.73 -10.31
CA GLU A 215 -2.30 -12.85 -10.75
C GLU A 215 -3.64 -13.30 -10.14
N ILE A 216 -4.48 -12.36 -9.73
CA ILE A 216 -5.80 -12.62 -9.15
C ILE A 216 -6.83 -11.74 -9.87
N THR A 217 -7.59 -12.30 -10.81
CA THR A 217 -8.58 -11.56 -11.62
C THR A 217 -10.01 -11.92 -11.23
N HIS A 218 -10.59 -11.14 -10.32
CA HIS A 218 -11.99 -11.27 -9.92
C HIS A 218 -12.67 -9.89 -9.98
N ALA A 219 -14.01 -9.84 -10.06
CA ALA A 219 -14.74 -8.57 -10.04
C ALA A 219 -14.53 -7.78 -8.73
N ALA A 220 -14.24 -8.50 -7.64
CA ALA A 220 -13.83 -7.97 -6.34
C ALA A 220 -12.82 -8.96 -5.73
N PRO A 221 -11.53 -8.88 -6.08
CA PRO A 221 -10.53 -9.79 -5.53
C PRO A 221 -10.20 -9.37 -4.09
N THR A 222 -10.26 -10.31 -3.16
CA THR A 222 -9.91 -10.07 -1.75
C THR A 222 -8.88 -11.09 -1.29
N ILE A 223 -7.79 -10.64 -0.67
CA ILE A 223 -6.88 -11.50 0.09
C ILE A 223 -7.21 -11.27 1.56
N THR A 224 -7.73 -12.30 2.23
CA THR A 224 -8.03 -12.23 3.66
C THR A 224 -6.91 -12.91 4.43
N GLY A 225 -6.11 -12.12 5.14
CA GLY A 225 -5.20 -12.62 6.17
C GLY A 225 -5.94 -12.74 7.50
N HIS A 226 -5.98 -13.94 8.08
CA HIS A 226 -6.45 -14.12 9.45
C HIS A 226 -5.25 -14.23 10.37
N VAL A 227 -5.21 -13.39 11.40
CA VAL A 227 -4.20 -13.42 12.44
C VAL A 227 -4.89 -13.94 13.70
N ASN A 228 -4.51 -15.14 14.16
CA ASN A 228 -5.10 -15.69 15.39
C ASN A 228 -4.65 -14.84 16.59
N THR A 229 -5.61 -14.44 17.43
CA THR A 229 -5.39 -13.59 18.61
C THR A 229 -4.93 -14.35 19.86
N GLU A 230 -4.86 -15.69 19.83
CA GLU A 230 -4.70 -16.54 21.03
C GLU A 230 -3.26 -16.65 21.60
N SER A 231 -2.35 -15.71 21.31
CA SER A 231 -1.00 -15.72 21.91
C SER A 231 -0.68 -14.37 22.54
N ASP A 232 -1.14 -14.19 23.78
CA ASP A 232 -0.96 -12.98 24.59
C ASP A 232 0.51 -12.70 24.99
N ALA A 233 1.48 -13.49 24.51
CA ALA A 233 2.87 -13.46 24.98
C ALA A 233 3.93 -13.14 23.91
N ASP A 234 3.71 -13.38 22.61
CA ASP A 234 4.83 -13.60 21.69
C ASP A 234 4.93 -12.66 20.47
N ASN A 235 4.23 -11.51 20.42
CA ASN A 235 4.24 -10.60 19.25
C ASN A 235 3.94 -11.32 17.90
N SER A 236 3.27 -12.48 17.94
CA SER A 236 3.12 -13.38 16.79
C SER A 236 1.92 -13.07 15.90
N GLY A 237 1.22 -11.96 16.17
CA GLY A 237 -0.06 -11.61 15.56
C GLY A 237 0.04 -10.60 14.42
N ALA A 238 0.77 -10.92 13.34
CA ALA A 238 0.87 -10.02 12.19
C ALA A 238 0.69 -10.74 10.85
N TRP A 239 -0.13 -10.15 9.97
CA TRP A 239 -0.11 -10.46 8.55
C TRP A 239 0.97 -9.61 7.88
N ILE A 240 1.89 -10.26 7.17
CA ILE A 240 3.08 -9.59 6.63
C ILE A 240 3.25 -9.96 5.16
N LEU A 241 3.32 -8.95 4.30
CA LEU A 241 3.89 -9.07 2.97
C LEU A 241 5.35 -8.63 3.02
N ARG A 242 6.28 -9.50 2.60
CA ARG A 242 7.72 -9.22 2.61
C ARG A 242 8.26 -9.19 1.20
N GLY A 243 8.87 -8.07 0.83
CA GLY A 243 9.78 -8.04 -0.31
C GLY A 243 11.14 -8.57 0.13
N LYS A 244 11.70 -9.52 -0.63
CA LYS A 244 13.10 -9.93 -0.48
C LYS A 244 13.85 -9.65 -1.77
N ARG A 245 15.14 -9.36 -1.62
CA ARG A 245 16.10 -9.25 -2.71
C ARG A 245 17.22 -10.24 -2.46
N GLU A 246 17.56 -11.00 -3.48
CA GLU A 246 18.75 -11.84 -3.50
C GLU A 246 19.95 -10.97 -3.91
N ASP A 247 21.05 -11.07 -3.18
CA ASP A 247 22.33 -10.54 -3.65
C ASP A 247 22.98 -11.48 -4.68
N GLY A 248 24.03 -11.03 -5.37
CA GLY A 248 24.72 -11.86 -6.36
C GLY A 248 25.42 -13.11 -5.78
N ALA A 249 25.36 -13.32 -4.46
CA ALA A 249 25.95 -14.44 -3.75
C ALA A 249 24.88 -15.41 -3.19
N GLY A 250 23.60 -15.18 -3.46
CA GLY A 250 22.49 -16.05 -3.04
C GLY A 250 21.93 -15.75 -1.65
N THR A 251 22.35 -14.66 -1.01
CA THR A 251 21.79 -14.25 0.30
C THR A 251 20.52 -13.45 0.07
N GLU A 252 19.39 -13.93 0.59
CA GLU A 252 18.15 -13.17 0.58
C GLU A 252 18.12 -12.14 1.73
N THR A 253 18.01 -10.87 1.37
CA THR A 253 17.83 -9.78 2.33
C THR A 253 16.45 -9.15 2.14
N GLU A 254 15.78 -8.80 3.23
CA GLU A 254 14.48 -8.10 3.17
C GLU A 254 14.66 -6.73 2.50
N SER A 255 13.85 -6.39 1.51
CA SER A 255 13.89 -5.07 0.84
C SER A 255 12.89 -4.08 1.45
N GLY A 256 11.76 -4.59 1.95
CA GLY A 256 10.72 -3.83 2.61
C GLY A 256 9.53 -4.70 3.00
N THR A 257 8.61 -4.14 3.78
CA THR A 257 7.47 -4.87 4.33
C THR A 257 6.19 -4.05 4.33
N ILE A 258 5.07 -4.76 4.24
CA ILE A 258 3.76 -4.27 4.67
C ILE A 258 3.32 -5.16 5.80
N THR A 259 3.10 -4.59 6.97
CA THR A 259 2.70 -5.32 8.17
C THR A 259 1.37 -4.79 8.67
N MET A 260 0.42 -5.70 8.86
CA MET A 260 -0.84 -5.43 9.55
C MET A 260 -0.84 -6.28 10.81
N SER A 261 -0.92 -5.65 11.97
CA SER A 261 -0.87 -6.34 13.26
C SER A 261 -1.88 -5.76 14.23
N HIS A 262 -2.15 -6.51 15.28
CA HIS A 262 -2.77 -5.94 16.48
C HIS A 262 -1.74 -5.06 17.19
N ASP A 263 -2.17 -3.97 17.82
CA ASP A 263 -1.27 -2.99 18.43
C ASP A 263 -1.23 -3.07 19.97
N GLY A 264 -1.95 -4.03 20.56
CA GLY A 264 -2.16 -4.14 22.00
C GLY A 264 -1.55 -5.38 22.63
N ALA A 265 -1.04 -5.22 23.85
CA ALA A 265 -0.85 -6.30 24.82
C ALA A 265 -2.09 -6.36 25.74
N GLY A 266 -2.63 -7.56 26.01
CA GLY A 266 -3.78 -7.76 26.90
C GLY A 266 -5.15 -7.60 26.24
N VAL A 267 -6.16 -7.12 26.98
CA VAL A 267 -7.61 -7.15 26.63
C VAL A 267 -8.06 -6.30 25.43
N ASN A 268 -7.16 -5.56 24.77
CA ASN A 268 -7.48 -4.66 23.65
C ASN A 268 -6.90 -5.18 22.32
N ASP A 269 -7.01 -6.48 22.06
CA ASP A 269 -6.63 -7.13 20.78
C ASP A 269 -7.47 -6.66 19.57
N GLN A 270 -8.47 -5.81 19.77
CA GLN A 270 -9.33 -5.26 18.70
C GLN A 270 -8.72 -4.06 17.98
N LEU A 271 -7.64 -3.49 18.51
CA LEU A 271 -6.98 -2.33 17.95
C LEU A 271 -5.89 -2.77 16.95
N ALA A 272 -5.80 -2.08 15.82
CA ALA A 272 -4.96 -2.47 14.68
C ALA A 272 -3.90 -1.41 14.37
N LYS A 273 -2.71 -1.87 13.98
CA LYS A 273 -1.61 -1.07 13.44
C LYS A 273 -1.33 -1.54 12.01
N MET A 274 -1.10 -0.60 11.10
CA MET A 274 -0.54 -0.87 9.78
C MET A 274 0.80 -0.16 9.64
N VAL A 275 1.81 -0.87 9.13
CA VAL A 275 3.18 -0.36 8.99
C VAL A 275 3.70 -0.63 7.59
N LEU A 276 4.32 0.38 6.99
CA LEU A 276 5.17 0.25 5.82
C LEU A 276 6.63 0.30 6.30
N GLY A 277 7.35 -0.80 6.14
CA GLY A 277 8.76 -0.92 6.51
C GLY A 277 9.67 -0.83 5.30
N VAL A 278 10.83 -0.21 5.46
CA VAL A 278 11.89 -0.14 4.44
C VAL A 278 13.19 -0.66 5.01
N ASN A 279 14.03 -1.30 4.19
CA ASN A 279 15.39 -1.64 4.61
C ASN A 279 16.35 -0.48 4.35
N THR A 280 17.05 -0.02 5.40
CA THR A 280 18.04 1.07 5.33
C THR A 280 19.48 0.59 5.04
N GLY A 281 19.66 -0.70 4.76
CA GLY A 281 20.96 -1.36 4.70
C GLY A 281 21.47 -1.86 6.06
N ALA A 282 20.93 -1.34 7.16
CA ALA A 282 21.20 -1.84 8.52
C ALA A 282 20.07 -2.75 9.07
N GLY A 283 19.00 -2.95 8.29
CA GLY A 283 17.80 -3.69 8.70
C GLY A 283 16.51 -2.98 8.29
N ALA A 284 15.40 -3.69 8.43
CA ALA A 284 14.07 -3.14 8.23
C ALA A 284 13.70 -2.19 9.37
N VAL A 285 13.11 -1.07 9.02
CA VAL A 285 12.66 -0.01 9.93
C VAL A 285 11.31 0.52 9.49
N ASP A 286 10.49 0.94 10.44
CA ASP A 286 9.17 1.50 10.19
C ASP A 286 9.35 2.86 9.49
N ALA A 287 8.87 2.99 8.25
CA ALA A 287 8.92 4.26 7.51
C ALA A 287 7.64 5.07 7.72
N LEU A 288 6.49 4.38 7.67
CA LEU A 288 5.17 4.97 7.86
C LEU A 288 4.29 4.03 8.68
N THR A 289 3.72 4.55 9.75
CA THR A 289 2.82 3.83 10.65
C THR A 289 1.45 4.49 10.65
N ILE A 290 0.39 3.70 10.52
CA ILE A 290 -0.97 4.09 10.92
C ILE A 290 -1.28 3.33 12.21
N ASP A 291 -1.44 4.06 13.31
CA ASP A 291 -1.77 3.47 14.61
C ASP A 291 -3.29 3.30 14.81
N SER A 292 -3.69 2.65 15.90
CA SER A 292 -5.10 2.43 16.21
C SER A 292 -5.88 3.69 16.55
N ALA A 293 -5.19 4.79 16.84
CA ALA A 293 -5.80 6.11 17.00
C ALA A 293 -5.98 6.82 15.65
N ALA A 294 -5.80 6.11 14.53
CA ALA A 294 -5.84 6.62 13.17
C ALA A 294 -4.83 7.75 12.90
N ARG A 295 -3.71 7.76 13.64
CA ARG A 295 -2.62 8.71 13.41
C ARG A 295 -1.69 8.17 12.35
N VAL A 296 -1.26 9.05 11.44
CA VAL A 296 -0.23 8.75 10.44
C VAL A 296 1.11 9.28 10.98
N ILE A 297 2.05 8.38 11.22
CA ILE A 297 3.35 8.66 11.83
C ILE A 297 4.45 8.30 10.83
N ALA A 298 5.26 9.28 10.42
CA ALA A 298 6.48 9.04 9.65
C ALA A 298 7.69 9.02 10.61
N GLU A 299 8.28 7.85 10.85
CA GLU A 299 9.36 7.67 11.84
C GLU A 299 10.75 7.96 11.26
N LEU A 300 10.88 8.01 9.93
CA LEU A 300 12.15 8.26 9.25
C LEU A 300 11.99 9.30 8.13
N GLY A 301 12.74 10.39 8.26
CA GLY A 301 13.13 11.23 7.12
C GLY A 301 12.36 12.52 6.92
N VAL A 302 12.30 12.92 5.64
CA VAL A 302 11.77 14.18 5.13
C VAL A 302 10.40 13.90 4.51
N PHE A 303 9.38 14.67 4.86
CA PHE A 303 8.08 14.62 4.19
C PHE A 303 8.09 15.54 2.96
N SER A 304 8.42 14.97 1.81
CA SER A 304 8.45 15.69 0.54
C SER A 304 7.05 15.79 -0.08
N MET A 305 6.57 17.01 -0.30
CA MET A 305 5.30 17.29 -1.00
C MET A 305 5.60 17.86 -2.38
N SER A 306 4.89 17.38 -3.41
CA SER A 306 4.94 18.00 -4.74
C SER A 306 4.19 19.33 -4.73
N GLU A 307 4.75 20.33 -5.42
CA GLU A 307 4.04 21.58 -5.67
C GLU A 307 2.79 21.32 -6.53
N THR A 308 1.68 21.97 -6.17
CA THR A 308 0.39 21.85 -6.84
C THR A 308 -0.31 23.21 -6.92
N THR A 309 -1.32 23.33 -7.79
CA THR A 309 -2.32 24.40 -7.67
C THR A 309 -3.23 24.13 -6.47
N THR A 310 -4.02 25.12 -6.07
CA THR A 310 -5.08 24.98 -5.05
C THR A 310 -5.91 23.71 -5.29
N PRO A 311 -5.91 22.75 -4.36
CA PRO A 311 -6.72 21.56 -4.46
C PRO A 311 -8.22 21.89 -4.49
N THR A 312 -9.02 20.99 -5.06
CA THR A 312 -10.47 21.04 -4.93
C THR A 312 -10.84 20.78 -3.46
N ALA A 313 -11.61 21.67 -2.85
CA ALA A 313 -12.05 21.54 -1.47
C ALA A 313 -12.83 20.24 -1.23
N ILE A 314 -12.54 19.56 -0.13
CA ILE A 314 -13.25 18.37 0.33
C ILE A 314 -14.01 18.74 1.60
N ALA A 315 -15.34 18.63 1.57
CA ALA A 315 -16.19 19.01 2.70
C ALA A 315 -15.78 18.28 3.98
N ASN A 316 -15.58 19.04 5.06
CA ASN A 316 -15.14 18.59 6.39
C ASN A 316 -13.66 18.13 6.50
N ASN A 317 -12.84 18.39 5.49
CA ASN A 317 -11.43 18.00 5.49
C ASN A 317 -10.54 19.21 5.19
N GLY A 318 -9.42 19.33 5.91
CA GLY A 318 -8.36 20.28 5.58
C GLY A 318 -7.29 19.63 4.70
N ALA A 319 -6.62 20.42 3.87
CA ALA A 319 -5.50 19.98 3.04
C ALA A 319 -4.25 20.80 3.34
N ILE A 320 -3.09 20.14 3.45
CA ILE A 320 -1.77 20.78 3.53
C ILE A 320 -1.02 20.49 2.22
N TYR A 321 -0.50 21.52 1.56
CA TYR A 321 0.16 21.38 0.25
C TYR A 321 1.13 22.53 -0.02
N THR A 322 1.99 22.36 -1.02
CA THR A 322 2.87 23.43 -1.52
C THR A 322 2.38 23.95 -2.87
N LYS A 323 2.61 25.23 -3.16
CA LYS A 323 2.39 25.84 -4.50
C LYS A 323 3.71 26.01 -5.25
N ASN A 324 3.67 26.38 -6.53
CA ASN A 324 4.84 26.64 -7.40
C ASN A 324 5.78 27.79 -6.94
N THR A 325 5.48 28.37 -5.78
CA THR A 325 6.23 29.40 -5.08
C THR A 325 7.03 28.82 -3.90
N ASN A 326 7.11 27.49 -3.74
CA ASN A 326 7.70 26.80 -2.59
C ASN A 326 7.06 27.14 -1.23
N THR A 327 5.85 27.69 -1.23
CA THR A 327 5.12 28.07 -0.01
C THR A 327 4.20 26.95 0.45
N LEU A 328 4.13 26.68 1.76
CA LEU A 328 3.20 25.75 2.39
C LEU A 328 1.85 26.43 2.69
N TRP A 329 0.77 25.77 2.32
CA TRP A 329 -0.60 26.25 2.49
C TRP A 329 -1.42 25.24 3.29
N PHE A 330 -2.41 25.75 4.01
CA PHE A 330 -3.53 24.98 4.52
C PHE A 330 -4.82 25.46 3.82
N GLN A 331 -5.61 24.56 3.28
CA GLN A 331 -6.96 24.85 2.80
C GLN A 331 -7.99 24.18 3.71
N ASP A 332 -9.04 24.90 4.10
CA ASP A 332 -10.14 24.33 4.86
C ASP A 332 -11.14 23.54 3.99
N GLY A 333 -12.12 22.89 4.62
CA GLY A 333 -13.13 22.09 3.91
C GLY A 333 -14.16 22.90 3.11
N ALA A 334 -14.14 24.24 3.21
CA ALA A 334 -14.97 25.16 2.42
C ALA A 334 -14.20 25.73 1.21
N GLY A 335 -12.89 25.51 1.14
CA GLY A 335 -12.02 25.92 0.05
C GLY A 335 -11.25 27.21 0.30
N THR A 336 -11.36 27.79 1.51
CA THR A 336 -10.58 28.97 1.90
C THR A 336 -9.12 28.56 2.13
N GLU A 337 -8.20 29.26 1.47
CA GLU A 337 -6.77 29.03 1.60
C GLU A 337 -6.17 29.92 2.70
N HIS A 338 -5.28 29.33 3.48
CA HIS A 338 -4.50 29.98 4.53
C HIS A 338 -3.02 29.73 4.26
N LEU A 339 -2.24 30.79 4.22
CA LEU A 339 -0.79 30.67 4.14
C LEU A 339 -0.29 30.10 5.46
N LEU A 340 0.35 28.94 5.42
CA LEU A 340 0.97 28.33 6.60
C LEU A 340 2.46 28.66 6.65
N HIS A 341 3.10 28.74 5.48
CA HIS A 341 4.44 29.26 5.31
C HIS A 341 4.70 29.79 3.90
N GLY A 342 5.25 30.99 3.73
CA GLY A 342 5.57 31.42 2.35
C GLY A 342 6.30 32.72 2.08
N ASP A 343 6.92 33.31 3.08
CA ASP A 343 7.97 34.33 3.00
C ASP A 343 8.51 34.54 4.43
N SER A 344 9.35 35.56 4.62
CA SER A 344 10.26 35.73 5.77
C SER A 344 9.65 35.71 7.18
N PHE A 345 8.34 35.63 7.37
CA PHE A 345 7.77 35.27 8.68
C PHE A 345 6.60 34.31 8.58
N SER A 346 6.88 33.05 8.86
CA SER A 346 5.87 32.12 9.36
C SER A 346 6.42 31.56 10.65
N ASN A 347 5.91 32.09 11.77
CA ASN A 347 6.40 31.74 13.10
C ASN A 347 6.01 30.31 13.46
N ILE A 348 6.83 29.36 13.02
CA ILE A 348 7.27 28.31 13.94
C ILE A 348 8.38 28.98 14.77
N TRP A 349 8.04 29.32 16.01
CA TRP A 349 8.85 30.13 16.92
C TRP A 349 10.26 29.54 17.10
N TYR A 350 11.29 30.27 16.68
CA TYR A 350 12.68 30.02 17.06
C TYR A 350 13.14 31.10 18.05
N HIS A 351 13.54 30.70 19.25
CA HIS A 351 14.23 31.53 20.24
C HIS A 351 15.74 31.35 20.09
N GLY A 352 16.41 32.34 19.51
CA GLY A 352 17.86 32.48 19.55
C GLY A 352 18.22 33.80 20.23
N SER A 353 18.93 33.74 21.35
CA SER A 353 19.43 34.93 22.05
C SER A 353 20.68 35.45 21.33
N SER A 354 20.49 36.36 20.36
CA SER A 354 21.60 37.14 19.83
C SER A 354 21.69 38.44 20.62
N THR A 355 22.79 38.65 21.35
CA THR A 355 23.09 39.95 21.95
C THR A 355 23.77 40.82 20.92
N VAL A 356 23.10 41.87 20.47
CA VAL A 356 23.68 42.87 19.56
C VAL A 356 23.74 44.20 20.32
N GLU A 357 24.90 44.85 20.29
CA GLU A 357 25.12 46.13 20.94
C GLU A 357 24.70 47.29 20.04
N VAL A 358 24.00 48.26 20.61
CA VAL A 358 23.74 49.57 20.02
C VAL A 358 24.80 50.55 20.52
N THR A 359 25.50 51.21 19.60
CA THR A 359 26.57 52.15 19.94
C THR A 359 26.00 53.53 20.29
N ILE A 360 26.34 54.05 21.48
CA ILE A 360 25.93 55.39 21.92
C ILE A 360 27.17 56.29 21.97
N SER A 361 27.40 57.07 20.91
CA SER A 361 28.63 57.86 20.73
C SER A 361 28.61 59.21 21.45
N THR A 362 27.43 59.75 21.73
CA THR A 362 27.24 61.09 22.29
C THR A 362 26.22 61.03 23.42
N GLN A 363 26.54 61.66 24.56
CA GLN A 363 25.62 61.80 25.68
C GLN A 363 24.49 62.78 25.31
N ASN A 364 23.28 62.57 25.83
CA ASN A 364 22.11 63.42 25.57
C ASN A 364 21.74 63.52 24.07
N ALA A 365 22.04 62.48 23.30
CA ALA A 365 21.62 62.36 21.91
C ALA A 365 20.97 61.00 21.67
N PHE A 366 19.90 60.97 20.88
CA PHE A 366 19.24 59.72 20.52
C PHE A 366 20.04 58.94 19.46
N ALA A 367 20.34 57.69 19.76
CA ALA A 367 20.87 56.71 18.82
C ALA A 367 19.74 55.73 18.44
N ILE A 368 19.66 55.36 17.17
CA ILE A 368 18.73 54.33 16.70
C ILE A 368 19.13 52.97 17.29
N ILE A 369 18.14 52.18 17.70
CA ILE A 369 18.34 50.77 18.02
C ILE A 369 18.40 50.03 16.68
N ASP A 370 19.61 49.83 16.17
CA ASP A 370 19.89 49.20 14.87
C ASP A 370 20.23 47.71 14.97
N SER A 371 19.84 47.10 16.09
CA SER A 371 20.18 45.74 16.44
C SER A 371 19.09 44.72 16.08
N PHE A 372 18.07 45.10 15.30
CA PHE A 372 17.04 44.17 14.86
C PHE A 372 17.62 43.24 13.80
N THR A 373 17.88 42.01 14.21
CA THR A 373 18.28 40.92 13.30
C THR A 373 17.10 40.40 12.48
N VAL A 374 15.90 40.79 12.87
CA VAL A 374 14.62 40.34 12.35
C VAL A 374 13.69 41.54 12.32
N VAL A 375 13.44 42.10 11.13
CA VAL A 375 12.42 43.14 10.94
C VAL A 375 11.32 42.55 10.06
N GLY A 376 10.10 42.47 10.61
CA GLY A 376 8.90 42.05 9.89
C GLY A 376 8.69 42.92 8.66
N HIS A 377 8.75 42.34 7.46
CA HIS A 377 8.51 43.09 6.22
C HIS A 377 7.03 43.03 5.86
N SER A 378 6.54 44.22 5.53
CA SER A 378 5.19 44.68 5.18
C SER A 378 3.96 44.07 5.82
N ASP A 379 3.06 44.94 6.27
CA ASP A 379 1.64 44.60 6.40
C ASP A 379 1.13 43.97 5.09
N ASP A 380 0.14 43.07 5.16
CA ASP A 380 -0.41 42.30 4.02
C ASP A 380 -0.86 43.22 2.87
N LEU A 381 -1.24 44.46 3.20
CA LEU A 381 -1.67 45.51 2.27
C LEU A 381 -0.56 46.51 1.89
N LEU A 382 0.69 46.26 2.30
CA LEU A 382 1.85 47.13 2.08
C LEU A 382 1.68 48.56 2.65
N ASN A 383 0.83 48.75 3.67
CA ASN A 383 0.62 50.06 4.31
C ASN A 383 1.86 50.52 5.08
N ALA A 384 2.51 49.61 5.79
CA ALA A 384 3.76 49.80 6.50
C ALA A 384 4.75 48.75 6.00
N VAL A 385 6.02 49.10 5.80
CA VAL A 385 7.06 48.22 5.27
C VAL A 385 8.27 48.28 6.19
N GLY A 386 8.56 47.18 6.89
CA GLY A 386 9.79 47.05 7.65
C GLY A 386 11.04 46.93 6.78
N SER A 387 12.19 47.37 7.30
CA SER A 387 13.50 47.23 6.69
C SER A 387 14.51 46.75 7.73
N SER A 388 15.06 45.54 7.54
CA SER A 388 16.12 45.02 8.40
C SER A 388 17.48 45.66 8.12
N ALA A 389 17.69 46.20 6.92
CA ALA A 389 18.91 46.94 6.59
C ALA A 389 18.98 48.28 7.33
N ASN A 390 17.83 48.94 7.52
CA ASN A 390 17.73 50.26 8.11
C ASN A 390 17.13 50.27 9.53
N ASN A 391 16.71 49.11 10.04
CA ASN A 391 16.12 48.94 11.38
C ASN A 391 14.91 49.85 11.66
N ASN A 392 14.05 49.99 10.65
CA ASN A 392 12.91 50.89 10.70
C ASN A 392 11.68 50.30 10.01
N ILE A 393 10.54 50.96 10.18
CA ILE A 393 9.29 50.68 9.48
C ILE A 393 8.87 51.94 8.75
N THR A 394 8.70 51.87 7.44
CA THR A 394 8.32 53.02 6.58
C THR A 394 6.88 52.87 6.14
N LEU A 395 6.06 53.91 6.31
CA LEU A 395 4.72 53.93 5.73
C LEU A 395 4.77 54.11 4.22
N SER A 396 3.92 53.40 3.49
CA SER A 396 3.76 53.64 2.06
C SER A 396 2.95 54.91 1.81
N ALA A 397 2.84 55.30 0.53
CA ALA A 397 1.98 56.41 0.12
C ALA A 397 0.49 56.20 0.45
N LEU A 398 0.08 54.96 0.75
CA LEU A 398 -1.29 54.58 1.11
C LEU A 398 -1.45 54.29 2.61
N GLY A 399 -0.35 54.30 3.37
CA GLY A 399 -0.30 53.95 4.79
C GLY A 399 -0.73 55.05 5.75
N VAL A 400 -1.38 56.12 5.27
CA VAL A 400 -1.90 57.17 6.18
C VAL A 400 -2.96 56.57 7.10
N GLY A 401 -2.88 56.85 8.40
CA GLY A 401 -3.91 56.39 9.32
C GLY A 401 -3.52 56.49 10.78
N GLU A 402 -4.40 55.94 11.61
CA GLU A 402 -4.17 55.75 13.04
C GLU A 402 -3.56 54.37 13.27
N TYR A 403 -2.48 54.32 14.04
CA TYR A 403 -1.72 53.11 14.35
C TYR A 403 -1.59 52.95 15.86
N GLN A 404 -1.83 51.74 16.35
CA GLN A 404 -1.30 51.33 17.64
C GLN A 404 0.15 50.91 17.43
N ILE A 405 1.05 51.55 18.17
CA ILE A 405 2.48 51.30 18.09
C ILE A 405 2.93 50.80 19.45
N SER A 406 3.65 49.68 19.46
CA SER A 406 4.18 49.09 20.68
C SER A 406 5.65 48.74 20.51
N TYR A 407 6.42 48.93 21.56
CA TYR A 407 7.70 48.25 21.70
C TYR A 407 7.78 47.53 23.03
N HIS A 408 8.41 46.36 23.02
CA HIS A 408 8.70 45.58 24.21
C HIS A 408 10.11 45.04 24.10
N GLY A 409 10.92 45.26 25.12
CA GLY A 409 12.28 44.77 25.10
C GLY A 409 12.87 44.55 26.46
N SER A 410 14.04 43.93 26.44
CA SER A 410 14.94 43.81 27.57
C SER A 410 16.34 44.19 27.14
N ALA A 411 16.97 45.06 27.92
CA ALA A 411 18.30 45.57 27.62
C ALA A 411 19.11 45.81 28.89
N THR A 412 20.43 45.87 28.73
CA THR A 412 21.40 46.20 29.78
C THR A 412 22.36 47.28 29.29
N ALA A 413 22.92 48.04 30.22
CA ALA A 413 24.05 48.90 29.91
C ALA A 413 25.30 48.04 29.72
N THR A 414 25.97 48.19 28.58
CA THR A 414 27.19 47.45 28.26
C THR A 414 28.28 47.71 29.29
N GLY A 415 29.00 46.67 29.70
CA GLY A 415 30.14 46.81 30.62
C GLY A 415 29.76 46.94 32.10
N GLY A 416 28.50 46.67 32.49
CA GLY A 416 28.15 46.32 33.87
C GLY A 416 27.85 47.48 34.83
N ALA A 417 28.01 48.74 34.44
CA ALA A 417 27.63 49.89 35.26
C ALA A 417 26.20 50.37 34.97
N ASP A 418 25.47 50.76 36.01
CA ASP A 418 24.12 51.31 35.86
C ASP A 418 24.13 52.66 35.11
N LYS A 419 23.15 52.86 34.24
CA LYS A 419 23.01 54.07 33.42
C LYS A 419 21.57 54.53 33.36
N GLU A 420 21.38 55.84 33.43
CA GLU A 420 20.10 56.46 33.13
C GLU A 420 19.94 56.56 31.61
N MET A 421 18.89 55.93 31.09
CA MET A 421 18.62 55.80 29.67
C MET A 421 17.17 56.14 29.36
N ILE A 422 16.96 56.75 28.21
CA ILE A 422 15.65 57.08 27.66
C ILE A 422 15.44 56.22 26.43
N PHE A 423 14.38 55.41 26.44
CA PHE A 423 13.92 54.63 25.29
C PHE A 423 12.66 55.27 24.74
N THR A 424 12.55 55.38 23.42
CA THR A 424 11.37 55.99 22.82
C THR A 424 11.15 55.55 21.39
N LEU A 425 9.92 55.74 20.91
CA LEU A 425 9.60 55.74 19.49
C LEU A 425 10.10 57.04 18.86
N GLY A 426 10.80 56.97 17.73
CA GLY A 426 11.08 58.12 16.88
C GLY A 426 10.33 58.01 15.55
N ILE A 427 9.64 59.08 15.19
CA ILE A 427 8.93 59.25 13.92
C ILE A 427 9.75 60.26 13.11
N THR A 428 10.51 59.77 12.14
CA THR A 428 11.13 60.64 11.14
C THR A 428 10.03 61.15 10.22
N LEU A 429 9.83 62.46 10.24
CA LEU A 429 8.73 63.11 9.57
C LEU A 429 8.99 63.15 8.06
N ALA A 430 8.06 62.65 7.26
CA ALA A 430 8.13 62.77 5.81
C ALA A 430 8.13 64.25 5.35
N THR A 431 7.46 65.10 6.13
CA THR A 431 7.48 66.56 5.99
C THR A 431 8.01 67.15 7.30
N PRO A 432 9.29 67.54 7.36
CA PRO A 432 9.87 68.19 8.53
C PRO A 432 9.13 69.48 8.92
N LYS A 433 9.21 69.87 10.19
CA LYS A 433 8.60 71.11 10.67
C LYS A 433 9.64 72.21 10.60
N ASP A 434 9.42 73.17 9.70
CA ASP A 434 10.32 74.28 9.45
C ASP A 434 10.46 75.18 10.69
N ILE A 435 11.69 75.59 10.98
CA ILE A 435 12.01 76.53 12.05
C ILE A 435 12.23 77.88 11.40
N THR A 436 11.37 78.84 11.72
CA THR A 436 11.40 80.19 11.12
C THR A 436 12.12 81.21 11.99
N ASN A 437 12.34 80.92 13.27
CA ASN A 437 13.13 81.75 14.17
C ASN A 437 13.63 80.95 15.38
N VAL A 438 14.75 81.37 15.95
CA VAL A 438 15.31 80.87 17.20
C VAL A 438 15.75 82.07 18.03
N THR A 439 15.54 82.06 19.34
CA THR A 439 16.02 83.15 20.21
C THR A 439 17.53 83.35 20.10
N ASP A 440 17.98 84.60 20.25
CA ASP A 440 19.38 85.00 20.10
C ASP A 440 20.34 84.47 21.20
N ASP A 441 21.60 84.88 21.13
CA ASP A 441 22.67 84.48 22.05
C ASP A 441 22.31 84.74 23.52
N THR A 442 22.76 83.85 24.41
CA THR A 442 22.57 83.90 25.87
C THR A 442 21.12 83.78 26.39
N VAL A 443 20.12 83.64 25.51
CA VAL A 443 18.74 83.38 25.94
C VAL A 443 18.63 81.96 26.50
N THR A 444 18.03 81.83 27.68
CA THR A 444 17.83 80.54 28.37
C THR A 444 16.45 80.48 29.04
N PRO A 445 15.62 79.45 28.78
CA PRO A 445 15.76 78.44 27.72
C PRO A 445 15.70 79.02 26.30
N ILE A 446 16.28 78.32 25.31
CA ILE A 446 16.11 78.68 23.89
C ILE A 446 14.63 78.48 23.50
N VAL A 447 14.05 79.44 22.80
CA VAL A 447 12.71 79.35 22.21
C VAL A 447 12.83 79.18 20.69
N ILE A 448 12.17 78.15 20.16
CA ILE A 448 12.03 77.84 18.74
C ILE A 448 10.69 78.37 18.24
N THR A 449 10.68 79.02 17.08
CA THR A 449 9.45 79.40 16.35
C THR A 449 9.27 78.47 15.17
N SER A 450 8.21 77.66 15.21
CA SER A 450 7.81 76.75 14.15
C SER A 450 6.28 76.80 14.06
N VAL A 451 5.78 77.40 12.99
CA VAL A 451 4.35 77.71 12.86
C VAL A 451 3.53 76.43 12.80
N ALA A 452 2.45 76.36 13.60
CA ALA A 452 1.55 75.22 13.68
C ALA A 452 2.29 73.87 13.85
N HIS A 453 3.30 73.83 14.72
CA HIS A 453 4.15 72.66 14.87
C HIS A 453 3.40 71.43 15.38
N GLY A 454 2.30 71.59 16.12
CA GLY A 454 1.47 70.47 16.60
C GLY A 454 2.20 69.50 17.55
N LEU A 455 3.27 69.99 18.19
CA LEU A 455 4.01 69.28 19.25
C LEU A 455 3.33 69.57 20.59
N GLU A 456 3.49 68.68 21.56
CA GLU A 456 3.01 68.80 22.93
C GLU A 456 4.16 68.94 23.93
N ASN A 457 3.89 69.50 25.13
CA ASN A 457 4.89 69.52 26.20
C ASN A 457 5.25 68.09 26.60
N GLY A 458 6.55 67.81 26.69
CA GLY A 458 7.07 66.48 26.99
C GLY A 458 7.31 65.60 25.76
N ASP A 459 6.88 66.02 24.57
CA ASP A 459 7.45 65.47 23.34
C ASP A 459 8.95 65.76 23.30
N MET A 460 9.71 64.89 22.65
CA MET A 460 11.11 65.18 22.35
C MET A 460 11.27 65.33 20.84
N VAL A 461 12.29 66.07 20.42
CA VAL A 461 12.52 66.40 19.01
C VAL A 461 13.99 66.29 18.66
N GLU A 462 14.26 65.92 17.41
CA GLU A 462 15.58 66.10 16.79
C GLU A 462 15.55 67.33 15.87
N ILE A 463 16.36 68.34 16.22
CA ILE A 463 16.49 69.57 15.46
C ILE A 463 17.82 69.56 14.70
N VAL A 464 17.79 69.86 13.41
CA VAL A 464 18.98 69.93 12.56
C VAL A 464 18.97 71.17 11.67
N GLY A 465 20.16 71.64 11.30
CA GLY A 465 20.32 72.70 10.30
C GLY A 465 20.13 74.13 10.80
N VAL A 466 19.92 74.36 12.10
CA VAL A 466 19.88 75.73 12.66
C VAL A 466 21.27 76.36 12.57
N VAL A 467 21.37 77.50 11.89
CA VAL A 467 22.60 78.28 11.72
C VAL A 467 22.57 79.51 12.63
N GLY A 468 23.76 79.91 13.10
CA GLY A 468 23.90 81.05 14.01
C GLY A 468 23.79 80.59 15.46
N ASN A 469 22.57 80.33 15.94
CA ASN A 469 22.35 79.67 17.23
C ASN A 469 22.43 78.14 17.10
N THR A 470 23.64 77.62 16.94
CA THR A 470 23.86 76.17 16.73
C THR A 470 23.55 75.32 17.95
N ALA A 471 23.43 75.92 19.15
CA ALA A 471 23.01 75.24 20.37
C ALA A 471 21.56 74.73 20.31
N ALA A 472 20.77 75.17 19.32
CA ALA A 472 19.44 74.65 19.04
C ALA A 472 19.43 73.35 18.20
N ASN A 473 20.60 72.83 17.77
CA ASN A 473 20.67 71.54 17.07
C ASN A 473 20.91 70.38 18.04
N GLY A 474 20.25 69.24 17.80
CA GLY A 474 20.35 68.02 18.58
C GLY A 474 19.00 67.56 19.12
N SER A 475 19.06 66.67 20.13
CA SER A 475 17.89 66.07 20.77
C SER A 475 17.44 66.89 21.99
N PHE A 476 16.18 67.32 22.01
CA PHE A 476 15.63 68.15 23.09
C PHE A 476 14.25 67.71 23.53
N ILE A 477 13.88 68.09 24.76
CA ILE A 477 12.51 68.00 25.26
C ILE A 477 11.81 69.32 24.96
N VAL A 478 10.59 69.23 24.42
CA VAL A 478 9.67 70.35 24.20
C VAL A 478 9.07 70.76 25.53
N ASP A 479 9.21 72.05 25.87
CA ASP A 479 8.63 72.65 27.06
C ASP A 479 7.94 73.99 26.72
N SER A 480 7.08 74.46 27.61
CA SER A 480 6.37 75.74 27.50
C SER A 480 5.78 76.02 26.11
N LYS A 481 5.16 75.01 25.48
CA LYS A 481 4.59 75.11 24.14
C LYS A 481 3.48 76.16 24.02
N ALA A 482 3.46 76.84 22.89
CA ALA A 482 2.36 77.64 22.36
C ALA A 482 2.01 77.12 20.95
N ASP A 483 1.13 77.80 20.20
CA ASP A 483 0.68 77.31 18.89
C ASP A 483 1.81 77.33 17.82
N ASP A 484 2.68 78.36 17.88
CA ASP A 484 3.73 78.62 16.89
C ASP A 484 5.15 78.64 17.50
N THR A 485 5.28 78.41 18.81
CA THR A 485 6.58 78.48 19.51
C THR A 485 6.68 77.45 20.62
N PHE A 486 7.89 76.97 20.91
CA PHE A 486 8.16 76.12 22.06
C PHE A 486 9.57 76.36 22.62
N GLN A 487 9.77 76.07 23.91
CA GLN A 487 11.10 76.05 24.52
C GLN A 487 11.74 74.67 24.35
N ILE A 488 13.06 74.64 24.25
CA ILE A 488 13.84 73.40 24.28
C ILE A 488 14.65 73.30 25.57
N VAL A 489 14.60 72.15 26.22
CA VAL A 489 15.46 71.77 27.34
C VAL A 489 16.24 70.50 26.96
N ASP A 490 17.41 70.28 27.57
CA ASP A 490 18.19 69.07 27.31
C ASP A 490 17.46 67.81 27.81
N LEU A 491 17.94 66.63 27.41
CA LEU A 491 17.32 65.36 27.80
C LEU A 491 17.41 65.04 29.31
N ALA A 492 18.23 65.78 30.07
CA ALA A 492 18.28 65.71 31.53
C ALA A 492 17.34 66.74 32.20
N GLY A 493 16.61 67.54 31.43
CA GLY A 493 15.69 68.59 31.90
C GLY A 493 16.34 69.94 32.19
N GLY A 494 17.60 70.15 31.81
CA GLY A 494 18.32 71.41 31.95
C GLY A 494 17.93 72.44 30.88
N ALA A 495 17.80 73.70 31.28
CA ALA A 495 17.55 74.78 30.34
C ALA A 495 18.69 74.93 29.33
N THR A 496 18.37 74.98 28.04
CA THR A 496 19.34 75.27 26.98
C THR A 496 19.76 76.74 27.02
N THR A 497 20.94 77.08 26.52
CA THR A 497 21.41 78.47 26.42
C THR A 497 21.87 78.73 24.99
N GLY A 498 21.33 79.78 24.37
CA GLY A 498 21.72 80.18 23.02
C GLY A 498 23.21 80.52 22.92
N ASN A 499 23.83 80.25 21.77
CA ASN A 499 25.26 80.47 21.53
C ASN A 499 25.58 81.39 20.34
N GLY A 500 24.58 82.09 19.83
CA GLY A 500 24.70 83.01 18.69
C GLY A 500 23.33 83.55 18.26
N ASP A 501 23.35 84.58 17.43
CA ASP A 501 22.15 85.14 16.81
C ASP A 501 21.62 84.17 15.73
N TYR A 502 20.30 84.01 15.64
CA TYR A 502 19.72 83.16 14.60
C TYR A 502 19.96 83.72 13.20
N ASN A 503 20.27 82.84 12.25
CA ASN A 503 20.44 83.21 10.85
C ASN A 503 19.31 82.58 10.01
N GLU A 504 18.36 83.41 9.57
CA GLU A 504 17.22 83.08 8.71
C GLU A 504 17.62 82.71 7.25
N GLY A 505 18.87 82.29 7.03
CA GLY A 505 19.38 81.84 5.74
C GLY A 505 18.82 80.47 5.32
N SER A 506 19.27 79.95 4.18
CA SER A 506 18.93 78.59 3.74
C SER A 506 20.09 77.63 4.07
N PRO A 507 19.88 76.56 4.87
CA PRO A 507 18.62 76.18 5.54
C PRO A 507 18.36 76.98 6.82
N THR A 508 17.08 77.13 7.15
CA THR A 508 16.54 77.80 8.35
C THR A 508 16.55 76.88 9.59
N GLY A 509 16.65 75.57 9.37
CA GLY A 509 16.63 74.52 10.38
C GLY A 509 15.27 73.83 10.44
N ASP A 510 15.25 72.55 10.81
CA ASP A 510 14.04 71.72 10.81
C ASP A 510 13.97 70.83 12.05
N VAL A 511 12.75 70.62 12.54
CA VAL A 511 12.44 69.44 13.35
C VAL A 511 12.24 68.26 12.41
N THR A 512 13.14 67.29 12.47
CA THR A 512 13.16 66.15 11.54
C THR A 512 12.60 64.87 12.14
N ILE A 513 12.75 64.68 13.45
CA ILE A 513 12.24 63.52 14.16
C ILE A 513 11.40 64.00 15.35
N LEU A 514 10.21 63.42 15.48
CA LEU A 514 9.35 63.54 16.65
C LEU A 514 9.46 62.28 17.50
N TYR A 515 9.69 62.45 18.79
CA TYR A 515 9.63 61.40 19.80
C TYR A 515 8.43 61.66 20.72
N PRO A 516 7.29 60.98 20.52
CA PRO A 516 6.08 61.29 21.26
C PRO A 516 6.25 61.05 22.77
N GLY A 517 5.86 62.02 23.61
CA GLY A 517 6.09 61.97 25.05
C GLY A 517 5.41 60.78 25.75
N ASN A 518 4.29 60.29 25.20
CA ASN A 518 3.58 59.10 25.70
C ASN A 518 4.26 57.77 25.33
N MET A 519 5.30 57.78 24.48
CA MET A 519 6.09 56.62 24.09
C MET A 519 7.46 56.56 24.78
N VAL A 520 7.70 57.45 25.75
CA VAL A 520 8.97 57.57 26.46
C VAL A 520 9.02 56.64 27.67
N VAL A 521 10.06 55.81 27.74
CA VAL A 521 10.45 55.06 28.94
C VAL A 521 11.79 55.60 29.42
N HIS A 522 11.74 56.46 30.43
CA HIS A 522 12.93 56.98 31.11
C HIS A 522 13.19 56.17 32.38
N ARG A 523 14.33 55.49 32.46
CA ARG A 523 14.66 54.63 33.62
C ARG A 523 16.16 54.44 33.80
N MET A 524 16.54 54.05 35.02
CA MET A 524 17.83 53.42 35.25
C MET A 524 17.83 52.01 34.66
N VAL A 525 18.78 51.72 33.78
CA VAL A 525 19.08 50.39 33.24
C VAL A 525 20.29 49.84 33.98
N ARG A 526 20.12 48.67 34.59
CA ARG A 526 21.21 48.04 35.33
C ARG A 526 22.19 47.37 34.39
N GLY A 527 23.47 47.41 34.73
CA GLY A 527 24.50 46.81 33.89
C GLY A 527 24.59 45.28 34.02
N ALA A 528 24.15 44.71 35.15
CA ALA A 528 24.26 43.29 35.45
C ALA A 528 22.96 42.48 35.22
N ASP A 529 21.80 43.14 35.22
CA ASP A 529 20.48 42.50 35.16
C ASP A 529 19.66 43.05 34.00
N LEU A 530 19.00 42.17 33.25
CA LEU A 530 18.07 42.56 32.18
C LEU A 530 16.97 43.48 32.71
N GLY A 531 16.89 44.69 32.17
CA GLY A 531 15.81 45.63 32.45
C GLY A 531 14.71 45.49 31.41
N ALA A 532 13.48 45.19 31.84
CA ALA A 532 12.31 45.23 30.95
C ALA A 532 11.91 46.68 30.65
N LEU A 533 11.56 46.96 29.40
CA LEU A 533 11.05 48.25 28.96
C LEU A 533 9.95 48.03 27.92
N SER A 534 8.91 48.86 28.02
CA SER A 534 7.77 48.77 27.11
C SER A 534 6.99 50.07 27.11
N ALA A 535 6.53 50.47 25.92
CA ALA A 535 5.50 51.47 25.76
C ALA A 535 4.56 51.06 24.64
N THR A 536 3.30 51.47 24.77
CA THR A 536 2.26 51.30 23.76
C THR A 536 1.47 52.59 23.67
N GLY A 537 1.26 53.08 22.46
CA GLY A 537 0.56 54.33 22.19
C GLY A 537 -0.20 54.27 20.87
N ILE A 538 -1.18 55.16 20.72
CA ILE A 538 -1.91 55.34 19.47
C ILE A 538 -1.43 56.63 18.83
N HIS A 539 -1.09 56.57 17.54
CA HIS A 539 -0.52 57.68 16.80
C HIS A 539 -1.14 57.79 15.42
N ILE A 540 -1.41 59.02 15.00
CA ILE A 540 -1.78 59.33 13.63
C ILE A 540 -0.49 59.57 12.86
N LEU A 541 -0.27 58.77 11.81
CA LEU A 541 0.93 58.83 11.00
C LEU A 541 0.61 59.30 9.57
N ALA A 542 1.52 60.08 9.01
CA ALA A 542 1.43 60.57 7.64
C ALA A 542 2.08 59.60 6.64
N ALA A 543 1.75 59.79 5.36
CA ALA A 543 2.35 59.00 4.28
C ALA A 543 3.86 59.15 4.30
N SER A 544 4.58 58.04 4.17
CA SER A 544 6.05 58.03 4.13
C SER A 544 6.77 58.41 5.42
N ASP A 545 6.05 58.55 6.55
CA ASP A 545 6.72 58.62 7.85
C ASP A 545 7.51 57.32 8.11
N VAL A 546 8.64 57.46 8.81
CA VAL A 546 9.52 56.34 9.15
C VAL A 546 9.62 56.21 10.66
N MET A 547 9.30 55.04 11.18
CA MET A 547 9.29 54.75 12.60
C MET A 547 10.46 53.85 12.95
N SER A 548 11.21 54.26 13.97
CA SER A 548 12.30 53.48 14.54
C SER A 548 12.28 53.63 16.06
N VAL A 549 12.97 52.74 16.76
CA VAL A 549 13.14 52.87 18.22
C VAL A 549 14.50 53.48 18.50
N TYR A 550 14.54 54.42 19.44
CA TYR A 550 15.74 55.14 19.81
C TYR A 550 16.07 54.97 21.28
N VAL A 551 17.35 55.11 21.60
CA VAL A 551 17.89 55.15 22.95
C VAL A 551 18.82 56.34 23.11
N ALA A 552 18.68 57.10 24.19
CA ALA A 552 19.66 58.09 24.62
C ALA A 552 20.23 57.69 25.98
N ASN A 553 21.53 57.91 26.16
CA ASN A 553 22.17 57.79 27.46
C ASN A 553 22.38 59.19 28.03
N VAL A 554 21.68 59.50 29.12
CA VAL A 554 21.79 60.82 29.78
C VAL A 554 22.89 60.84 30.84
N SER A 555 23.45 59.67 31.18
CA SER A 555 24.54 59.48 32.14
C SER A 555 25.94 59.34 31.48
N GLY A 556 26.05 59.42 30.16
CA GLY A 556 27.32 59.31 29.42
C GLY A 556 27.17 58.65 28.05
N THR A 557 28.18 57.91 27.60
CA THR A 557 28.26 57.29 26.27
C THR A 557 28.38 55.77 26.33
N THR A 558 27.84 55.14 27.38
CA THR A 558 27.89 53.68 27.51
C THR A 558 26.87 53.06 26.55
N ASN A 559 27.31 52.08 25.76
CA ASN A 559 26.48 51.33 24.81
C ASN A 559 25.32 50.59 25.52
N LEU A 560 24.32 50.25 24.72
CA LEU A 560 23.19 49.43 25.12
C LEU A 560 23.37 48.03 24.53
N THR A 561 23.32 46.99 25.37
CA THR A 561 23.22 45.61 24.91
C THR A 561 21.77 45.19 24.87
N VAL A 562 21.27 44.83 23.69
CA VAL A 562 19.89 44.37 23.50
C VAL A 562 19.85 42.85 23.58
N ALA A 563 19.04 42.31 24.51
CA ALA A 563 18.90 40.87 24.69
C ALA A 563 17.69 40.30 23.93
N ALA A 564 16.57 41.02 23.97
CA ALA A 564 15.40 40.75 23.15
C ALA A 564 14.64 42.07 22.97
N PHE A 565 14.24 42.38 21.75
CA PHE A 565 13.47 43.58 21.44
C PHE A 565 12.45 43.26 20.35
N SER A 566 11.24 43.73 20.55
CA SER A 566 10.14 43.66 19.60
C SER A 566 9.59 45.06 19.39
N PHE A 567 9.31 45.38 18.14
CA PHE A 567 8.75 46.65 17.72
C PHE A 567 7.64 46.36 16.72
N GLU A 568 6.44 46.85 17.00
CA GLU A 568 5.23 46.50 16.29
C GLU A 568 4.40 47.75 15.98
N LEU A 569 3.83 47.76 14.77
CA LEU A 569 2.82 48.73 14.35
C LEU A 569 1.61 47.95 13.85
N ALA A 570 0.45 48.24 14.42
CA ALA A 570 -0.83 47.71 14.00
C ALA A 570 -1.73 48.87 13.56
N ARG A 571 -2.23 48.82 12.33
CA ARG A 571 -3.17 49.84 11.85
C ARG A 571 -4.51 49.66 12.56
N ILE A 572 -5.10 50.74 13.07
CA ILE A 572 -6.42 50.70 13.67
C ILE A 572 -7.48 50.68 12.57
N GLY A 573 -8.33 49.65 12.59
CA GLY A 573 -9.45 49.49 11.67
C GLY A 573 -9.18 48.60 10.45
N ASP A 574 -8.00 47.98 10.37
CA ASP A 574 -7.69 46.88 9.44
C ASP A 574 -8.01 45.51 10.09
#